data_AF-A0A355YTJ0-F1
#
_entry.id   AF-A0A355YTJ0-F1
#
_cell.length_a   1.000
_cell.length_b   1.000
_cell.length_c   1.000
_cell.angle_alpha   90.00
_cell.angle_beta   90.00
_cell.angle_gamma   90.00
#
_symmetry.space_group_name_H-M   'P 1'
#
loop_
_entity.id
_entity.type
_entity.pdbx_description
1 polymer ?
#
loop_
_entity_poly.entity_id
_entity_poly.type
_entity_poly.pdbx_seq_one_letter_code
_entity_poly.pdbx_strand_id
1 'polypeptide(L)' 'TQGTDALGEVNVRLEHNGRIINGQGADTDIITASAKAYIHGLNKIMAATDRAHPQI' A
#
# COMPACT_ATOMS: atom_id res chain seq x y z
N THR A 1 4.92 -30.78 -3.40
CA THR A 1 5.29 -29.35 -3.31
C THR A 1 4.01 -28.56 -3.12
N GLN A 2 3.78 -28.10 -1.88
CA GLN A 2 2.53 -27.49 -1.41
C GLN A 2 2.48 -26.02 -1.85
N GLY A 3 2.26 -25.80 -3.14
CA GLY A 3 2.34 -24.48 -3.79
C GLY A 3 1.14 -23.55 -3.54
N THR A 4 0.28 -23.85 -2.56
CA THR A 4 -0.97 -23.11 -2.31
C THR A 4 -0.90 -22.20 -1.06
N ASP A 5 0.08 -22.39 -0.19
CA ASP A 5 0.21 -21.66 1.08
C ASP A 5 1.36 -20.64 1.10
N ALA A 6 2.01 -20.42 -0.06
CA ALA A 6 3.09 -19.44 -0.15
C ALA A 6 2.52 -18.02 -0.09
N LEU A 7 2.87 -17.28 0.97
CA LEU A 7 2.52 -15.87 1.10
C LEU A 7 3.38 -15.04 0.14
N GLY A 8 2.73 -14.31 -0.78
CA GLY A 8 3.39 -13.34 -1.64
C GLY A 8 3.40 -11.96 -0.99
N GLU A 9 4.57 -11.33 -0.93
CA GLU A 9 4.70 -9.94 -0.49
C GLU A 9 4.85 -9.00 -1.69
N VAL A 10 4.09 -7.91 -1.69
CA VAL A 10 4.11 -6.89 -2.74
C VAL A 10 4.41 -5.53 -2.13
N ASN A 11 5.36 -4.83 -2.73
CA ASN A 11 5.66 -3.44 -2.45
C ASN A 11 5.28 -2.61 -3.68
N VAL A 12 4.52 -1.53 -3.48
CA VAL A 12 4.16 -0.58 -4.53
C VAL A 12 4.67 0.80 -4.17
N ARG A 13 5.09 1.55 -5.20
CA ARG A 13 5.58 2.91 -5.06
C ARG A 13 4.61 3.84 -5.77
N LEU A 14 3.99 4.74 -5.01
CA LEU A 14 3.03 5.72 -5.51
C LEU A 14 3.64 7.11 -5.47
N GLU A 15 3.39 7.90 -6.50
CA GLU A 15 3.74 9.32 -6.52
C GLU A 15 2.47 10.16 -6.41
N HIS A 16 2.48 11.15 -5.51
CA HIS A 16 1.40 12.12 -5.36
C HIS A 16 1.98 13.48 -4.99
N ASN A 17 1.71 14.51 -5.81
CA ASN A 17 2.21 15.88 -5.62
C ASN A 17 3.74 15.94 -5.40
N GLY A 18 4.50 15.16 -6.18
CA GLY A 18 5.97 15.08 -6.08
C GLY A 18 6.49 14.35 -4.83
N ARG A 19 5.61 13.77 -4.00
CA ARG A 19 5.99 12.91 -2.87
C ARG A 19 5.85 11.45 -3.26
N ILE A 20 6.80 10.64 -2.82
CA ILE A 20 6.81 9.20 -3.07
C ILE A 20 6.40 8.48 -1.78
N ILE A 21 5.37 7.64 -1.88
CA ILE A 21 4.81 6.87 -0.78
C ILE A 21 4.87 5.38 -1.13
N ASN A 22 5.35 4.56 -0.20
CA ASN A 22 5.39 3.12 -0.37
C ASN A 22 4.17 2.45 0.29
N GLY A 23 3.46 1.66 -0.50
CA GLY A 23 2.43 0.73 -0.09
C GLY A 23 2.95 -0.70 -0.02
N GLN A 24 2.32 -1.52 0.81
CA GLN A 24 2.73 -2.89 1.11
C GLN A 24 1.49 -3.76 1.29
N GLY A 25 1.51 -4.95 0.72
CA GLY A 25 0.43 -5.92 0.82
C GLY A 25 0.98 -7.33 0.78
N ALA A 26 0.35 -8.24 1.51
CA ALA A 26 0.69 -9.65 1.53
C ALA A 26 -0.58 -10.48 1.38
N ASP A 27 -0.53 -11.46 0.49
CA ASP A 27 -1.61 -12.42 0.25
C ASP A 27 -1.07 -13.65 -0.48
N THR A 28 -1.75 -14.79 -0.36
CA THR A 28 -1.46 -15.99 -1.15
C THR A 28 -1.79 -15.78 -2.62
N ASP A 29 -2.74 -14.89 -2.93
CA ASP A 29 -3.07 -14.44 -4.28
C ASP A 29 -2.33 -13.13 -4.61
N ILE A 30 -1.47 -13.17 -5.62
CA ILE A 30 -0.62 -12.02 -5.99
C ILE A 30 -1.42 -10.78 -6.45
N ILE A 31 -2.60 -10.96 -7.05
CA ILE A 31 -3.46 -9.86 -7.49
C ILE A 31 -4.04 -9.17 -6.26
N THR A 32 -4.50 -9.96 -5.29
CA THR A 32 -5.03 -9.46 -4.01
C THR A 32 -3.94 -8.77 -3.20
N ALA A 33 -2.74 -9.34 -3.12
CA ALA A 33 -1.59 -8.70 -2.47
C ALA A 33 -1.25 -7.34 -3.10
N SER A 34 -1.30 -7.26 -4.43
CA SER A 34 -1.05 -6.02 -5.18
C SER A 34 -2.11 -4.96 -4.92
N ALA A 35 -3.39 -5.35 -4.90
CA ALA A 35 -4.50 -4.45 -4.57
C ALA A 35 -4.39 -3.93 -3.12
N LYS A 36 -4.08 -4.81 -2.16
CA LYS A 36 -3.82 -4.44 -0.76
C LYS A 36 -2.66 -3.46 -0.65
N ALA A 37 -1.56 -3.68 -1.37
CA ALA A 37 -0.41 -2.79 -1.38
C ALA A 37 -0.78 -1.39 -1.91
N TYR A 38 -1.55 -1.33 -2.99
CA TYR A 38 -2.04 -0.07 -3.56
C TYR A 38 -2.94 0.70 -2.59
N ILE A 39 -3.93 0.03 -2.00
CA ILE A 39 -4.84 0.64 -1.00
C ILE A 39 -4.05 1.13 0.22
N HIS A 40 -3.07 0.35 0.70
CA HIS A 40 -2.21 0.77 1.80
C HIS A 40 -1.43 2.06 1.48
N GLY A 41 -0.89 2.18 0.25
CA GLY A 41 -0.23 3.39 -0.22
C GLY A 41 -1.18 4.59 -0.32
N LEU A 42 -2.38 4.39 -0.88
CA LEU A 42 -3.41 5.42 -0.98
C LEU A 42 -3.86 5.93 0.39
N ASN A 43 -4.09 5.03 1.35
CA ASN A 43 -4.49 5.40 2.71
C ASN A 43 -3.41 6.28 3.37
N LYS A 44 -2.13 6.01 3.13
CA LYS A 44 -1.03 6.87 3.61
C LYS A 44 -1.05 8.25 2.96
N ILE A 45 -1.35 8.34 1.67
CA ILE A 45 -1.48 9.62 0.96
C ILE A 45 -2.62 10.44 1.57
N MET A 46 -3.80 9.82 1.75
CA MET A 46 -4.98 10.51 2.30
C MET A 46 -4.74 10.97 3.75
N ALA A 47 -4.18 10.11 4.60
CA ALA A 47 -3.86 10.47 5.98
C ALA A 47 -2.78 11.58 6.07
N ALA A 48 -1.84 11.64 5.13
CA ALA A 48 -0.86 12.72 5.07
C ALA A 48 -1.48 14.06 4.64
N THR A 49 -2.50 14.04 3.79
CA THR A 49 -3.30 15.22 3.42
C THR A 49 -4.12 15.73 4.61
N ASP A 50 -4.76 14.83 5.37
CA ASP A 50 -5.59 15.21 6.52
C ASP A 50 -4.77 15.81 7.68
N ARG A 51 -3.53 15.34 7.88
CA ARG A 51 -2.61 15.86 8.90
C ARG A 51 -2.03 17.25 8.59
N ALA A 52 -2.29 17.82 7.41
CA ALA A 52 -1.85 19.17 7.08
C ALA A 52 -2.68 20.28 7.78
N HIS A 53 -3.73 19.92 8.53
CA HIS A 53 -4.49 20.85 9.39
C HIS A 53 -4.41 20.49 10.90
N PRO A 54 -3.24 20.54 11.57
CA PRO A 54 -3.15 20.35 13.01
C PRO A 54 -3.19 21.69 13.77
N GLN A 55 -4.10 22.60 13.41
CA GLN A 55 -4.18 23.91 14.06
C GLN A 55 -5.63 24.30 14.40
N ILE A 56 -6.12 23.77 15.52
CA ILE A 56 -7.05 24.45 16.45
C ILE A 56 -6.63 24.15 17.88
#